data_AF-A0A2N9WTF8-F1
#
_entry.id   AF-A0A2N9WTF8-F1
#
_cell.length_a   1.000
_cell.length_b   1.000
_cell.length_c   1.000
_cell.angle_alpha   90.00
_cell.angle_beta   90.00
_cell.angle_gamma   90.00
#
_symmetry.space_group_name_H-M   'P 1'
#
loop_
_entity.id
_entity.type
_entity.pdbx_description
1 polymer ?
#
loop_
_entity_poly.entity_id
_entity_poly.type
_entity_poly.pdbx_seq_one_letter_code
_entity_poly.pdbx_strand_id
1 'polypeptide(L)'
;MNIHSIKNIIYLPRSADAHPTRTIHKGSHPEYTKITKREMDHLLEQGKINKWTQKEYKDALRKLIREQRANLRSGKTILNKNSIRSKGC
;
A
#
# COMPACT_ATOMS: atom_id res chain seq x y z
N MET A 1 8.99 -25.60 2.50
CA MET A 1 9.01 -24.15 2.17
C MET A 1 8.32 -23.94 0.83
N ASN A 2 7.23 -23.17 0.74
CA ASN A 2 6.44 -23.04 -0.50
C ASN A 2 6.77 -21.73 -1.26
N ILE A 3 7.69 -21.81 -2.22
CA ILE A 3 8.13 -20.66 -3.04
C ILE A 3 7.04 -20.08 -3.95
N HIS A 4 5.98 -20.84 -4.21
CA HIS A 4 4.81 -20.43 -5.00
C HIS A 4 3.72 -19.77 -4.15
N SER A 5 3.88 -19.75 -2.83
CA SER A 5 2.97 -19.00 -1.96
C SER A 5 3.06 -17.51 -2.25
N ILE A 6 1.92 -16.91 -2.61
CA ILE A 6 1.77 -15.47 -2.83
C ILE A 6 2.12 -14.62 -1.60
N LYS A 7 2.14 -15.23 -0.40
CA LYS A 7 2.55 -14.56 0.84
C LYS A 7 4.06 -14.36 0.92
N ASN A 8 4.85 -15.06 0.10
CA ASN A 8 6.31 -14.95 0.08
C ASN A 8 6.77 -13.83 -0.86
N ILE A 9 6.70 -12.60 -0.35
CA ILE A 9 7.03 -11.36 -1.06
C ILE A 9 8.50 -11.30 -1.48
N ILE A 10 9.40 -11.95 -0.72
CA ILE A 10 10.84 -12.03 -1.01
C ILE A 10 11.16 -12.76 -2.33
N TYR A 11 10.24 -13.58 -2.84
CA TYR A 11 10.40 -14.33 -4.09
C TYR A 11 9.59 -13.73 -5.25
N LEU A 12 9.11 -12.48 -5.12
CA LEU A 12 8.44 -11.85 -6.25
C LEU A 12 9.44 -11.57 -7.38
N PRO A 13 9.12 -11.97 -8.62
CA PRO A 13 9.98 -11.69 -9.77
C PRO A 13 10.07 -10.19 -10.04
N ARG A 14 11.21 -9.76 -10.59
CA ARG A 14 11.47 -8.36 -10.99
C ARG A 14 11.12 -8.07 -12.45
N SER A 15 10.93 -9.11 -13.27
CA SER A 15 10.54 -9.03 -14.68
C SER A 15 9.40 -10.01 -14.99
N ALA A 16 8.66 -9.74 -16.08
CA ALA A 16 7.61 -10.64 -16.57
C ALA A 16 8.17 -11.92 -17.17
N ASP A 17 9.40 -11.87 -17.71
CA ASP A 17 10.10 -13.01 -18.30
C ASP A 17 10.39 -14.11 -17.28
N ALA A 18 10.56 -13.73 -16.00
CA ALA A 18 10.76 -14.67 -14.91
C ALA A 18 9.47 -15.41 -14.52
N HIS A 19 8.29 -14.80 -14.73
CA HIS A 19 7.00 -15.47 -14.54
C HIS A 19 5.83 -14.65 -15.13
N PRO A 20 4.99 -15.21 -16.02
CA PRO A 20 3.96 -14.46 -16.74
C PRO A 20 2.82 -13.95 -15.85
N THR A 21 2.44 -14.72 -14.82
CA THR A 21 1.24 -14.45 -13.99
C THR A 21 1.52 -14.02 -12.56
N ARG A 22 2.78 -13.98 -12.09
CA ARG A 22 3.09 -13.54 -10.72
C ARG A 22 3.11 -12.01 -10.66
N THR A 23 2.81 -11.48 -9.49
CA THR A 23 3.00 -10.07 -9.19
C THR A 23 4.47 -9.69 -9.33
N ILE A 24 4.76 -8.63 -10.09
CA ILE A 24 6.12 -8.17 -10.37
C ILE A 24 6.41 -6.94 -9.52
N HIS A 25 7.42 -7.04 -8.65
CA HIS A 25 7.85 -5.93 -7.81
C HIS A 25 9.13 -5.31 -8.38
N LYS A 26 9.01 -4.11 -8.97
CA LYS A 26 10.11 -3.40 -9.62
C LYS A 26 10.53 -2.17 -8.82
N GLY A 27 11.14 -2.42 -7.66
CA GLY A 27 11.78 -1.39 -6.84
C GLY A 27 10.80 -0.49 -6.10
N SER A 28 11.30 0.69 -5.72
CA SER A 28 10.59 1.67 -4.89
C SER A 28 9.36 2.28 -5.58
N HIS A 29 8.37 2.70 -4.79
CA HIS A 29 7.14 3.37 -5.25
C HIS A 29 7.14 4.85 -4.84
N PRO A 30 7.96 5.72 -5.47
CA PRO A 30 8.17 7.09 -5.02
C PRO A 30 6.90 7.93 -5.00
N GLU A 31 6.02 7.77 -6.01
CA GLU A 31 4.75 8.50 -6.06
C GLU A 31 3.80 8.08 -4.94
N TYR A 32 3.73 6.79 -4.63
CA TYR A 32 2.93 6.30 -3.49
C TYR A 32 3.44 6.91 -2.18
N THR A 33 4.75 6.89 -1.96
CA THR A 33 5.37 7.50 -0.78
C THR A 33 5.08 9.00 -0.69
N LYS A 34 5.17 9.72 -1.82
CA LYS A 34 4.88 11.16 -1.89
C LYS A 34 3.43 11.47 -1.54
N ILE A 35 2.49 10.67 -2.03
CA ILE A 35 1.05 10.80 -1.72
C ILE A 35 0.81 10.55 -0.23
N THR A 36 1.31 9.43 0.31
CA THR A 36 1.14 9.11 1.74
C THR A 36 1.75 10.19 2.64
N LYS A 37 2.91 10.76 2.26
CA LYS A 37 3.50 11.88 3.00
C LYS A 37 2.55 13.08 3.06
N ARG A 38 1.98 13.49 1.92
CA ARG A 38 1.03 14.61 1.87
C ARG A 38 -0.22 14.35 2.72
N GLU A 39 -0.73 13.12 2.72
CA GLU A 39 -1.88 12.76 3.56
C GLU A 39 -1.53 12.87 5.06
N MET A 40 -0.32 12.47 5.46
CA MET A 40 0.16 12.63 6.83
C MET A 40 0.39 14.10 7.21
N ASP A 41 0.95 14.91 6.30
CA ASP A 41 1.13 16.35 6.50
C ASP A 41 -0.23 17.05 6.70
N HIS A 42 -1.23 16.67 5.91
CA HIS A 42 -2.60 17.18 6.08
C HIS A 42 -3.23 16.79 7.42
N LEU A 43 -3.02 15.55 7.89
CA LEU A 43 -3.46 15.14 9.24
C LEU A 43 -2.80 15.98 10.33
N LEU A 44 -1.52 16.31 10.16
CA LEU A 44 -0.80 17.16 11.11
C LEU A 44 -1.37 18.59 11.14
N GLU A 45 -1.64 19.17 9.99
CA GLU A 45 -2.26 20.51 9.89
C GLU A 45 -3.66 20.53 10.52
N GLN A 46 -4.50 19.54 10.18
CA GLN A 46 -5.83 19.42 10.78
C GLN A 46 -5.77 19.24 12.29
N GLY A 47 -4.84 18.43 12.79
CA GLY A 47 -4.67 18.25 14.23
C GLY A 47 -4.19 19.51 14.95
N LYS A 48 -3.35 20.33 14.31
CA LYS A 48 -2.93 21.62 14.88
C LYS A 48 -4.11 22.60 14.96
N ILE A 49 -4.89 22.73 13.89
CA ILE A 49 -6.06 23.62 13.83
C ILE A 49 -7.09 23.22 14.88
N ASN A 50 -7.39 21.92 14.98
CA ASN A 50 -8.41 21.38 15.87
C ASN A 50 -7.90 21.07 17.29
N LYS A 51 -6.63 21.40 17.60
CA LYS A 51 -5.97 21.13 18.89
C LYS A 51 -6.12 19.68 19.36
N TRP A 52 -5.87 18.74 18.45
CA TRP A 52 -5.96 17.31 18.74
C TRP A 52 -5.05 16.89 19.88
N THR A 53 -5.59 16.01 20.71
CA THR A 53 -4.85 15.22 21.68
C THR A 53 -4.03 14.14 20.98
N GLN A 54 -3.05 13.58 21.70
CA GLN A 54 -2.26 12.45 21.20
C GLN A 54 -3.12 11.24 20.76
N LYS A 55 -4.28 11.04 21.41
CA LYS A 55 -5.22 9.99 21.07
C LYS A 55 -5.87 10.24 19.71
N GLU A 56 -6.30 11.47 19.44
CA GLU A 56 -6.93 11.84 18.17
C GLU A 56 -5.95 11.74 17.00
N TYR A 57 -4.70 12.18 17.18
CA TYR A 57 -3.64 11.95 16.19
C TYR A 57 -3.45 10.46 15.89
N LYS A 58 -3.39 9.63 16.93
CA LYS A 58 -3.22 8.18 16.81
C LYS A 58 -4.39 7.52 16.08
N ASP A 59 -5.61 7.93 16.37
CA ASP A 59 -6.82 7.38 15.75
C ASP A 59 -6.94 7.82 14.28
N ALA A 60 -6.62 9.08 13.96
CA ALA A 60 -6.55 9.58 12.59
C ALA A 60 -5.48 8.84 11.76
N LEU A 61 -4.27 8.66 12.30
CA LEU A 61 -3.21 7.90 11.63
C LEU A 61 -3.62 6.43 11.39
N ARG A 62 -4.26 5.79 12.37
CA ARG A 62 -4.76 4.41 12.21
C ARG A 62 -5.84 4.31 11.14
N LYS A 63 -6.72 5.29 11.05
CA LYS A 63 -7.73 5.38 9.99
C LYS A 63 -7.05 5.46 8.62
N LEU A 64 -6.06 6.34 8.46
CA LEU A 64 -5.27 6.46 7.23
C LEU A 64 -4.62 5.13 6.83
N ILE A 65 -3.95 4.47 7.77
CA ILE A 65 -3.30 3.16 7.53
C ILE A 65 -4.34 2.11 7.08
N ARG A 66 -5.52 2.08 7.71
CA ARG A 66 -6.59 1.14 7.36
C ARG A 66 -7.11 1.39 5.94
N GLU A 67 -7.32 2.65 5.57
CA GLU A 67 -7.78 3.06 4.25
C GLU A 67 -6.75 2.71 3.17
N GLN A 68 -5.47 3.02 3.41
CA GLN A 68 -4.38 2.67 2.51
C GLN A 68 -4.30 1.15 2.29
N ARG A 69 -4.40 0.35 3.36
CA ARG A 69 -4.45 -1.12 3.25
C ARG A 69 -5.68 -1.60 2.47
N ALA A 70 -6.85 -0.99 2.67
CA ALA A 70 -8.06 -1.35 1.96
C ALA A 70 -7.92 -1.06 0.45
N ASN A 71 -7.37 0.09 0.08
CA ASN A 71 -7.13 0.49 -1.30
C ASN A 71 -6.14 -0.45 -2.02
N LEU A 72 -5.09 -0.89 -1.33
CA LEU A 72 -4.15 -1.88 -1.85
C LEU A 72 -4.82 -3.25 -2.06
N ARG A 73 -5.67 -3.69 -1.12
CA ARG A 73 -6.38 -4.97 -1.21
C ARG A 73 -7.46 -4.99 -2.28
N SER A 74 -8.16 -3.88 -2.48
CA SER A 74 -9.20 -3.75 -3.51
C SER A 74 -8.63 -3.55 -4.91
N GLY A 75 -7.32 -3.27 -5.04
CA GLY A 75 -6.70 -2.92 -6.30
C GLY A 75 -7.00 -1.48 -6.74
N LYS A 76 -7.60 -0.64 -5.89
CA LYS A 76 -7.72 0.80 -6.14
C LYS A 76 -6.33 1.47 -6.20
N THR A 77 -5.41 1.00 -5.35
CA THR A 77 -4.00 1.37 -5.42
C THR A 77 -3.20 0.17 -5.88
N ILE A 78 -2.51 0.33 -7.00
CA ILE A 78 -1.72 -0.73 -7.63
C ILE A 78 -0.26 -0.29 -7.59
N LEU A 79 0.53 -0.98 -6.79
CA LEU A 79 1.97 -0.73 -6.70
C LEU A 79 2.76 -1.66 -7.62
N ASN A 80 2.29 -2.90 -7.81
CA ASN A 80 3.03 -3.90 -8.56
C ASN A 80 2.25 -4.33 -9.81
N LYS A 81 2.96 -4.65 -10.90
CA LYS A 81 2.31 -5.23 -12.09
C LYS A 81 1.73 -6.60 -11.74
N ASN A 82 0.55 -6.93 -12.25
CA ASN A 82 -0.20 -8.15 -11.92
C ASN A 82 -0.56 -8.26 -10.40
N SER A 83 -0.74 -7.12 -9.71
CA SER A 83 -1.24 -7.12 -8.32
C SER A 83 -2.77 -7.18 -8.22
N ILE A 84 -3.48 -6.77 -9.27
CA ILE A 84 -4.93 -6.92 -9.34
C ILE A 84 -5.20 -8.40 -9.59
N ARG A 85 -5.74 -9.08 -8.58
CA ARG A 85 -6.38 -10.37 -8.79
C ARG A 85 -7.65 -10.03 -9.55
N SER A 86 -7.72 -10.34 -10.86
CA SER A 86 -9.04 -10.48 -11.47
C SER A 86 -9.81 -11.39 -10.53
N LYS A 87 -10.96 -10.93 -10.02
CA LYS A 87 -11.86 -11.80 -9.25
C LYS A 87 -11.87 -13.13 -9.99
N GLY A 88 -11.41 -14.19 -9.33
CA GLY A 88 -11.53 -15.51 -9.90
C GLY A 88 -12.98 -15.69 -10.31
N CYS A 89 -13.19 -16.16 -11.53
CA CYS A 89 -14.44 -16.81 -11.91
C CYS A 89 -14.80 -17.87 -10.85
#